data_AF-V9TQU2-F1
#
_entry.id   AF-V9TQU2-F1
#
_cell.length_a   1.000
_cell.length_b   1.000
_cell.length_c   1.000
_cell.angle_alpha   90.00
_cell.angle_beta   90.00
_cell.angle_gamma   90.00
#
_symmetry.space_group_name_H-M   'P 1'
#
loop_
_entity.id
_entity.type
_entity.pdbx_description
1 polymer ?
#
loop_
_entity_poly.entity_id
_entity_poly.type
_entity_poly.pdbx_seq_one_letter_code
_entity_poly.pdbx_strand_id
1 'polypeptide(L)'
;DKMYWWWIVHVWVEGVWELLMASLLAYLLLKLTGVDRAIIEKWLYVLIGLALFSGLLGTGHHYYWIGAPGYWQPIGSFFSTLEVAPFFAMVLFAFYMFWKGRRNHPNKAAMLWTLGSATVAFFGAGVWGLL
;
A
#
# COMPACT_ATOMS: atom_id res chain seq x y z
N ASP A 1 -16.52 13.79 -17.42
CA ASP A 1 -16.17 14.27 -16.05
C ASP A 1 -15.73 13.12 -15.12
N LYS A 2 -16.40 11.95 -15.13
CA LYS A 2 -16.11 10.80 -14.25
C LYS A 2 -14.73 10.18 -14.39
N MET A 3 -14.16 10.14 -15.59
CA MET A 3 -12.81 9.61 -15.78
C MET A 3 -11.77 10.41 -14.96
N TYR A 4 -11.79 11.73 -15.03
CA TYR A 4 -10.88 12.61 -14.29
C TYR A 4 -11.20 12.68 -12.79
N TRP A 5 -12.45 12.45 -12.39
CA TRP A 5 -12.80 12.34 -10.98
C TRP A 5 -12.01 11.21 -10.29
N TRP A 6 -11.79 10.08 -10.97
CA TRP A 6 -10.98 8.98 -10.45
C TRP A 6 -9.47 9.29 -10.39
N TRP A 7 -8.97 10.28 -11.11
CA TRP A 7 -7.60 10.77 -10.87
C TRP A 7 -7.47 11.46 -9.52
N ILE A 8 -8.56 12.06 -9.02
CA ILE A 8 -8.56 12.62 -7.67
C ILE A 8 -8.85 11.53 -6.63
N VAL A 9 -9.84 10.68 -6.86
CA VAL A 9 -10.21 9.69 -5.83
C VAL A 9 -9.23 8.53 -5.77
N HIS A 10 -8.94 7.87 -6.89
CA HIS A 10 -8.09 6.69 -6.88
C HIS A 10 -6.59 7.07 -6.91
N VAL A 11 -6.16 7.96 -7.80
CA VAL A 11 -4.73 8.30 -7.86
C VAL A 11 -4.32 9.24 -6.72
N TRP A 12 -5.06 10.33 -6.47
CA TRP A 12 -4.69 11.28 -5.42
C TRP A 12 -5.08 10.82 -4.01
N VAL A 13 -6.33 10.42 -3.73
CA VAL A 13 -6.67 9.94 -2.38
C VAL A 13 -5.99 8.58 -2.15
N GLU A 14 -6.45 7.53 -2.81
CA GLU A 14 -5.96 6.17 -2.52
C GLU A 14 -4.45 6.02 -2.75
N GLY A 15 -3.95 6.37 -3.94
CA GLY A 15 -2.54 6.24 -4.29
C GLY A 15 -1.59 7.07 -3.41
N VAL A 16 -1.84 8.38 -3.21
CA VAL A 16 -0.92 9.21 -2.40
C VAL A 16 -0.97 8.83 -0.93
N TRP A 17 -2.16 8.54 -0.37
CA TRP A 17 -2.27 8.11 1.03
C TRP A 17 -1.59 6.77 1.26
N GLU A 18 -1.57 5.86 0.28
CA GLU A 18 -0.80 4.61 0.36
C GLU A 18 0.71 4.88 0.44
N LEU A 19 1.25 5.76 -0.42
CA LEU A 19 2.68 6.12 -0.37
C LEU A 19 3.07 6.81 0.94
N LEU A 20 2.21 7.69 1.45
CA LEU A 20 2.38 8.32 2.76
C LEU A 20 2.37 7.27 3.87
N MET A 21 1.44 6.32 3.80
CA MET A 21 1.33 5.24 4.77
C MET A 21 2.60 4.36 4.77
N ALA A 22 3.09 3.97 3.60
CA ALA A 22 4.37 3.23 3.47
C ALA A 22 5.53 4.00 4.10
N SER A 23 5.59 5.31 3.85
CA SER A 23 6.63 6.19 4.39
C SER A 23 6.54 6.33 5.92
N LEU A 24 5.33 6.46 6.47
CA LEU A 24 5.10 6.52 7.92
C LEU A 24 5.45 5.19 8.60
N LEU A 25 5.03 4.06 8.03
CA LEU A 25 5.41 2.74 8.54
C LEU A 25 6.92 2.54 8.50
N ALA A 26 7.59 2.89 7.40
CA ALA A 26 9.04 2.79 7.28
C ALA A 26 9.75 3.65 8.34
N TYR A 27 9.30 4.89 8.54
CA TYR A 27 9.83 5.76 9.59
C TYR A 27 9.64 5.17 11.00
N LEU A 28 8.43 4.71 11.33
CA LEU A 28 8.13 4.13 12.63
C LEU A 28 8.94 2.86 12.86
N LEU A 29 9.02 1.95 11.88
CA LEU A 29 9.80 0.73 11.99
C LEU A 29 11.29 1.05 12.16
N LEU A 30 11.84 2.00 11.42
CA LEU A 30 13.24 2.44 11.61
C LEU A 30 13.50 2.91 13.04
N LYS A 31 12.61 3.73 13.62
CA LYS A 31 12.78 4.27 14.97
C LYS A 31 12.53 3.26 16.07
N LEU A 32 11.50 2.43 15.93
CA LEU A 32 11.03 1.55 16.99
C LEU A 32 11.79 0.22 17.03
N THR A 33 12.19 -0.33 15.89
CA THR A 33 12.82 -1.67 15.81
C THR A 33 14.36 -1.60 15.92
N GLY A 34 14.95 -0.49 15.48
CA GLY A 34 16.40 -0.32 15.35
C GLY A 34 17.01 -1.14 14.20
N VAL A 35 16.21 -1.66 13.26
CA VAL A 35 16.71 -2.30 12.04
C VAL A 35 17.47 -1.26 11.20
N ASP A 36 18.53 -1.72 10.52
CA ASP A 36 19.34 -0.90 9.63
C ASP A 36 18.47 -0.16 8.60
N ARG A 37 18.72 1.15 8.47
CA ARG A 37 18.09 2.04 7.51
C ARG A 37 18.16 1.51 6.08
N ALA A 38 19.29 0.92 5.69
CA ALA A 38 19.46 0.39 4.33
C ALA A 38 18.46 -0.74 4.01
N ILE A 39 18.03 -1.51 5.02
CA ILE A 39 17.00 -2.54 4.85
C ILE A 39 15.63 -1.89 4.75
N ILE A 40 15.31 -0.97 5.67
CA ILE A 40 14.02 -0.26 5.70
C ILE A 40 13.76 0.48 4.38
N GLU A 41 14.75 1.23 3.88
CA GLU A 41 14.62 2.01 2.64
C GLU A 41 14.43 1.11 1.42
N LYS A 42 15.13 -0.04 1.33
CA LYS A 42 14.90 -1.01 0.25
C LYS A 42 13.47 -1.52 0.24
N TRP A 43 12.93 -1.87 1.40
CA TRP A 43 11.53 -2.26 1.51
C TRP A 43 10.57 -1.14 1.12
N LEU A 44 10.83 0.10 1.56
CA LEU A 44 10.05 1.26 1.18
C LEU A 44 10.02 1.46 -0.35
N TYR A 45 11.17 1.37 -1.02
CA TYR A 45 11.22 1.49 -2.48
C TYR A 45 10.46 0.36 -3.19
N VAL A 46 10.54 -0.87 -2.68
CA VAL A 46 9.74 -1.98 -3.22
C VAL A 46 8.24 -1.71 -3.07
N LEU A 47 7.79 -1.23 -1.90
CA LEU A 47 6.38 -0.91 -1.66
C LEU A 47 5.89 0.21 -2.58
N ILE A 48 6.65 1.30 -2.67
CA ILE A 48 6.32 2.43 -3.58
C ILE A 48 6.27 1.95 -5.03
N GLY A 49 7.24 1.14 -5.45
CA GLY A 49 7.30 0.60 -6.81
C GLY A 49 6.09 -0.28 -7.13
N LEU A 50 5.72 -1.18 -6.21
CA LEU A 50 4.54 -2.03 -6.36
C LEU A 50 3.25 -1.19 -6.44
N ALA A 51 3.03 -0.27 -5.50
CA ALA A 51 1.85 0.57 -5.44
C ALA A 51 1.67 1.41 -6.72
N LEU A 52 2.72 2.07 -7.20
CA LEU A 52 2.66 2.87 -8.43
C LEU A 52 2.48 2.01 -9.67
N PHE A 53 3.15 0.86 -9.73
CA PHE A 53 3.06 -0.04 -10.88
C PHE A 53 1.64 -0.61 -11.03
N SER A 54 0.99 -1.00 -9.94
CA SER A 54 -0.38 -1.52 -9.96
C SER A 54 -1.43 -0.40 -10.04
N GLY A 55 -1.42 0.58 -9.13
CA GLY A 55 -2.54 1.53 -8.96
C GLY A 55 -2.72 2.54 -10.09
N LEU A 56 -1.65 2.93 -10.80
CA LEU A 56 -1.78 3.92 -11.89
C LEU A 56 -2.69 3.42 -13.01
N LEU A 57 -2.51 2.18 -13.45
CA LEU A 57 -3.38 1.55 -14.45
C LEU A 57 -4.55 0.82 -13.79
N GLY A 58 -4.44 0.48 -12.50
CA GLY A 58 -5.50 -0.07 -11.65
C GLY A 58 -6.70 0.85 -11.52
N THR A 59 -6.49 2.17 -11.63
CA THR A 59 -7.57 3.18 -11.80
C THR A 59 -8.62 2.76 -12.84
N GLY A 60 -8.20 1.99 -13.86
CA GLY A 60 -9.06 1.42 -14.90
C GLY A 60 -10.25 0.60 -14.39
N HIS A 61 -10.19 0.02 -13.20
CA HIS A 61 -11.32 -0.74 -12.63
C HIS A 61 -12.56 0.11 -12.33
N HIS A 62 -12.38 1.42 -12.21
CA HIS A 62 -13.48 2.35 -12.08
C HIS A 62 -14.10 2.76 -13.42
N TYR A 63 -13.49 2.35 -14.53
CA TYR A 63 -13.92 2.71 -15.88
C TYR A 63 -14.83 1.65 -16.52
N TYR A 64 -14.99 0.47 -15.91
CA TYR A 64 -15.68 -0.68 -16.49
C TYR A 64 -17.07 -0.36 -17.04
N TRP A 65 -17.82 0.49 -16.33
CA TRP A 65 -19.25 0.68 -16.58
C TRP A 65 -19.65 2.16 -16.73
N ILE A 66 -18.68 3.06 -16.97
CA ILE A 66 -18.94 4.50 -17.15
C ILE A 66 -18.95 4.93 -18.63
N GLY A 67 -18.95 3.97 -19.56
CA GLY A 67 -18.91 4.23 -21.01
C GLY A 67 -17.51 4.50 -21.58
N ALA A 68 -16.45 4.13 -20.85
CA ALA A 68 -15.08 4.19 -21.36
C ALA A 68 -14.81 3.12 -22.43
N PRO A 69 -13.77 3.26 -23.28
CA PRO A 69 -13.42 2.24 -24.27
C PRO A 69 -13.19 0.86 -23.65
N GLY A 70 -13.62 -0.19 -24.34
CA GLY A 70 -13.62 -1.57 -23.83
C GLY A 70 -12.26 -2.12 -23.42
N TYR A 71 -11.15 -1.57 -23.94
CA TYR A 71 -9.80 -1.98 -23.54
C TYR A 71 -9.50 -1.71 -22.05
N TRP A 72 -10.25 -0.82 -21.39
CA TRP A 72 -10.08 -0.58 -19.96
C TRP A 72 -10.52 -1.73 -19.07
N GLN A 73 -11.40 -2.62 -19.54
CA GLN A 73 -11.77 -3.81 -18.78
C GLN A 73 -10.56 -4.73 -18.54
N PRO A 74 -9.87 -5.26 -19.57
CA PRO A 74 -8.72 -6.12 -19.34
C PRO A 74 -7.54 -5.39 -18.67
N ILE A 75 -7.30 -4.10 -18.98
CA ILE A 75 -6.23 -3.33 -18.33
C ILE A 75 -6.53 -3.13 -16.85
N GLY A 76 -7.72 -2.59 -16.54
CA GLY A 76 -8.14 -2.35 -15.16
C GLY A 76 -8.15 -3.64 -14.35
N SER A 77 -8.64 -4.75 -14.91
CA SER A 77 -8.72 -6.04 -14.20
C SER A 77 -7.35 -6.59 -13.87
N PHE A 78 -6.40 -6.53 -14.81
CA PHE A 78 -5.05 -7.01 -14.56
C PHE A 78 -4.35 -6.16 -13.50
N PHE A 79 -4.34 -4.83 -13.67
CA PHE A 79 -3.58 -3.94 -12.78
C PHE A 79 -4.21 -3.78 -11.39
N SER A 80 -5.54 -3.76 -11.27
CA SER A 80 -6.20 -3.64 -9.97
C SER A 80 -6.08 -4.92 -9.13
N THR A 81 -6.06 -6.11 -9.78
CA THR A 81 -5.75 -7.37 -9.07
C THR A 81 -4.34 -7.33 -8.46
N LEU A 82 -3.38 -6.69 -9.15
CA LEU A 82 -2.01 -6.55 -8.65
C LEU A 82 -1.90 -5.59 -7.46
N GLU A 83 -2.90 -4.73 -7.19
CA GLU A 83 -2.90 -3.82 -6.04
C GLU A 83 -2.96 -4.57 -4.70
N VAL A 84 -3.33 -5.85 -4.68
CA VAL A 84 -3.24 -6.70 -3.48
C VAL A 84 -1.78 -6.91 -3.05
N ALA A 85 -0.83 -6.90 -3.99
CA ALA A 85 0.58 -7.16 -3.73
C ALA A 85 1.25 -6.13 -2.80
N PRO A 86 1.17 -4.81 -3.02
CA PRO A 86 1.74 -3.83 -2.10
C PRO A 86 1.13 -3.91 -0.69
N PHE A 87 -0.18 -4.12 -0.55
CA PHE A 87 -0.81 -4.26 0.76
C PHE A 87 -0.35 -5.52 1.51
N PHE A 88 -0.25 -6.66 0.82
CA PHE A 88 0.29 -7.87 1.43
C PHE A 88 1.76 -7.70 1.82
N ALA A 89 2.55 -7.08 0.93
CA ALA A 89 3.95 -6.77 1.19
C ALA A 89 4.11 -5.81 2.39
N MET A 90 3.20 -4.87 2.62
CA MET A 90 3.19 -4.01 3.82
C MET A 90 3.07 -4.81 5.11
N VAL A 91 2.19 -5.83 5.14
CA VAL A 91 2.05 -6.72 6.30
C VAL A 91 3.36 -7.47 6.54
N LEU A 92 3.90 -8.09 5.49
CA LEU A 92 5.18 -8.80 5.59
C LEU A 92 6.30 -7.89 6.07
N PHE A 93 6.40 -6.68 5.51
CA PHE A 93 7.36 -5.66 5.91
C PHE A 93 7.23 -5.33 7.40
N ALA A 94 6.04 -4.97 7.86
CA ALA A 94 5.82 -4.53 9.25
C ALA A 94 6.17 -5.62 10.27
N PHE A 95 5.67 -6.85 10.05
CA PHE A 95 5.91 -7.97 10.96
C PHE A 95 7.35 -8.48 10.89
N TYR A 96 7.94 -8.56 9.69
CA TYR A 96 9.33 -8.97 9.54
C TYR A 96 10.29 -8.00 10.23
N MET A 97 10.08 -6.68 10.10
CA MET A 97 10.91 -5.68 10.79
C MET A 97 10.71 -5.71 12.30
N PHE A 98 9.48 -5.93 12.76
CA PHE A 98 9.19 -6.11 14.19
C PHE A 98 9.99 -7.28 14.79
N TRP A 99 9.97 -8.46 14.15
CA TRP A 99 10.71 -9.63 14.65
C TRP A 99 12.22 -9.54 14.47
N LYS A 100 12.69 -8.91 13.39
CA LYS A 100 14.11 -8.66 13.16
C LYS A 100 14.68 -7.63 14.12
N GLY A 101 13.83 -6.70 14.56
CA GLY A 101 14.16 -5.67 15.53
C GLY A 101 14.65 -6.25 16.85
N ARG A 102 15.74 -5.68 17.38
CA ARG A 102 16.29 -6.07 18.70
C ARG A 102 16.03 -5.01 19.76
N ARG A 103 15.39 -3.89 19.39
CA ARG A 103 15.16 -2.76 20.27
C ARG A 103 13.89 -2.97 21.09
N ASN A 104 14.03 -3.01 22.41
CA ASN A 104 12.88 -2.95 23.31
C ASN A 104 12.45 -1.49 23.52
N HIS A 105 11.76 -0.91 22.54
CA HIS A 105 11.31 0.48 22.62
C HIS A 105 10.10 0.63 23.57
N PRO A 106 10.06 1.68 24.43
CA PRO A 106 8.98 1.87 25.41
C PRO A 106 7.62 2.26 24.78
N ASN A 107 7.63 2.91 23.61
CA ASN A 107 6.40 3.29 22.90
C ASN A 107 5.75 2.07 22.21
N LYS A 108 5.04 1.24 22.99
CA LYS A 108 4.33 0.06 22.49
C LYS A 108 3.09 0.41 21.68
N ALA A 109 2.42 1.53 22.00
CA ALA A 109 1.25 1.99 21.28
C ALA A 109 1.58 2.30 19.81
N ALA A 110 2.69 2.99 19.55
CA ALA A 110 3.14 3.25 18.17
C ALA A 110 3.48 1.96 17.41
N MET A 111 4.07 0.97 18.08
CA MET A 111 4.35 -0.33 17.46
C MET A 111 3.06 -1.09 17.12
N LEU A 112 2.11 -1.15 18.06
CA LEU A 112 0.81 -1.78 17.82
C LEU A 112 0.04 -1.08 16.70
N TRP A 113 0.08 0.26 16.64
CA TRP A 113 -0.49 1.02 15.54
C TRP A 113 0.18 0.66 14.21
N THR A 114 1.51 0.59 14.17
CA THR A 114 2.29 0.22 12.96
C THR A 114 1.87 -1.15 12.42
N LEU A 115 1.80 -2.17 13.27
CA LEU A 115 1.39 -3.52 12.89
C LEU A 115 -0.11 -3.61 12.52
N GLY A 116 -0.94 -2.94 13.33
CA GLY A 116 -2.39 -2.92 13.16
C GLY A 116 -2.80 -2.23 11.87
N SER A 117 -2.23 -1.07 11.55
CA SER A 117 -2.55 -0.34 10.34
C SER A 117 -2.12 -1.07 9.08
N ALA A 118 -0.96 -1.74 9.07
CA ALA A 118 -0.57 -2.61 7.95
C ALA A 118 -1.57 -3.77 7.76
N THR A 119 -2.02 -4.38 8.86
CA THR A 119 -3.01 -5.46 8.84
C THR A 119 -4.36 -4.98 8.31
N VAL A 120 -4.87 -3.86 8.84
CA VAL A 120 -6.15 -3.28 8.41
C VAL A 120 -6.09 -2.81 6.96
N ALA A 121 -4.96 -2.28 6.50
CA ALA A 121 -4.79 -1.92 5.10
C ALA A 121 -4.91 -3.16 4.19
N PHE A 122 -4.29 -4.28 4.57
CA PHE A 122 -4.40 -5.52 3.78
C PHE A 122 -5.79 -6.12 3.76
N PHE A 123 -6.48 -6.23 4.90
CA PHE A 123 -7.85 -6.75 4.87
C PHE A 123 -8.81 -5.75 4.21
N GLY A 124 -8.66 -4.46 4.55
CA GLY A 124 -9.39 -3.32 4.00
C GLY A 124 -9.35 -3.24 2.48
N ALA A 125 -8.18 -2.89 1.95
CA ALA A 125 -7.99 -2.65 0.52
C ALA A 125 -7.61 -3.94 -0.23
N GLY A 126 -6.76 -4.79 0.34
CA GLY A 126 -6.28 -6.00 -0.33
C GLY A 126 -7.32 -7.12 -0.45
N VAL A 127 -8.01 -7.48 0.65
CA VAL A 127 -8.99 -8.57 0.65
C VAL A 127 -10.37 -8.07 0.24
N TRP A 128 -10.93 -7.09 0.96
CA TRP A 128 -12.27 -6.59 0.65
C TRP A 128 -12.32 -5.70 -0.59
N GLY A 129 -11.20 -5.08 -1.00
CA GLY A 129 -11.15 -4.38 -2.27
C GLY A 129 -11.10 -5.30 -3.49
N LEU A 130 -10.73 -6.58 -3.31
CA LEU A 130 -10.71 -7.58 -4.39
C LEU A 130 -12.06 -8.30 -4.59
N LEU A 131 -12.89 -8.36 -3.53
CA LEU A 131 -14.20 -9.03 -3.52
C LEU A 131 -15.28 -8.19 -4.20
#